data_AF-A0A366GIM1-F1
#
_entry.id   AF-A0A366GIM1-F1
#
_cell.length_a   1.000
_cell.length_b   1.000
_cell.length_c   1.000
_cell.angle_alpha   90.00
_cell.angle_beta   90.00
_cell.angle_gamma   90.00
#
_symmetry.space_group_name_H-M   'P 1'
#
loop_
_entity.id
_entity.type
_entity.pdbx_description
1 polymer ?
#
loop_
_entity_poly.entity_id
_entity_poly.type
_entity_poly.pdbx_seq_one_letter_code
_entity_poly.pdbx_strand_id
1 'polypeptide(L)'
;MERKYRLYQIDSFTKKKLSGNPAGVITNADGLSSGEMQRIARELNNSETAFIFKSDNSESDVHIRFFTPTHEVPICGHATIAAHYARAVENSLNTVKVYHKTGAGILPVDVINEDNDYKIIMTQGSISFETVIEGVALENIFTAFNISENDLLEDCPVQIVSTGHSKVMIGMKNSELLNQLNPNMDLLTKVSGLINCNGFYVFTMNAPDSDILIHGRMFAPAIGINEDPVTGNANGPLGAYLIHHRLVKHDNTLFSFKAVQGEAIKREGIIDVQVKICNQEPEEVRIAGNAVIVFKSDLLLD
;
A
#
# COMPACT_ATOMS: atom_id res chain seq x y z
N MET A 1 -31.74 18.63 8.90
CA MET A 1 -30.84 19.79 9.16
C MET A 1 -29.60 19.43 8.38
N GLU A 2 -29.22 20.24 7.39
CA GLU A 2 -28.12 19.91 6.48
C GLU A 2 -26.84 19.60 7.27
N ARG A 3 -26.33 18.38 7.13
CA ARG A 3 -25.08 17.93 7.73
C ARG A 3 -23.94 18.22 6.76
N LYS A 4 -22.86 18.78 7.29
CA LYS A 4 -21.71 19.25 6.52
C LYS A 4 -20.44 18.46 6.89
N TYR A 5 -19.81 17.86 5.89
CA TYR A 5 -18.63 17.02 6.03
C TYR A 5 -17.47 17.55 5.19
N ARG A 6 -16.27 17.59 5.76
CA ARG A 6 -15.07 18.04 5.07
C ARG A 6 -14.49 16.90 4.25
N LEU A 7 -14.48 17.06 2.94
CA LEU A 7 -14.01 16.09 1.97
C LEU A 7 -12.67 16.53 1.40
N TYR A 8 -11.73 15.60 1.34
CA TYR A 8 -10.46 15.76 0.65
C TYR A 8 -10.29 14.66 -0.40
N GLN A 9 -9.75 15.04 -1.55
CA GLN A 9 -9.14 14.12 -2.50
C GLN A 9 -7.62 14.24 -2.37
N ILE A 10 -6.97 13.14 -2.02
CA ILE A 10 -5.54 13.12 -1.72
C ILE A 10 -4.87 12.03 -2.55
N ASP A 11 -3.73 12.39 -3.13
CA ASP A 11 -2.84 11.42 -3.76
C ASP A 11 -1.74 11.05 -2.77
N SER A 12 -1.66 9.77 -2.42
CA SER A 12 -0.66 9.22 -1.49
C SER A 12 0.56 8.68 -2.22
N PHE A 13 1.69 8.58 -1.51
CA PHE A 13 2.99 8.18 -2.03
C PHE A 13 3.53 9.12 -3.11
N THR A 14 3.11 10.38 -3.11
CA THR A 14 3.58 11.36 -4.09
C THR A 14 3.47 12.78 -3.54
N LYS A 15 4.28 13.69 -4.10
CA LYS A 15 4.12 15.14 -3.94
C LYS A 15 3.52 15.80 -5.19
N LYS A 16 3.28 15.03 -6.25
CA LYS A 16 2.75 15.51 -7.53
C LYS A 16 1.28 15.16 -7.63
N LYS A 17 0.43 16.19 -7.79
CA LYS A 17 -1.01 16.00 -8.01
C LYS A 17 -1.26 15.14 -9.25
N LEU A 18 -2.33 14.35 -9.20
CA LEU A 18 -2.78 13.42 -10.22
C LEU A 18 -1.79 12.26 -10.49
N SER A 19 -0.97 11.93 -9.48
CA SER A 19 0.00 10.82 -9.48
C SER A 19 -0.22 9.98 -8.22
N GLY A 20 0.60 8.95 -7.96
CA GLY A 20 0.48 8.13 -6.76
C GLY A 20 -0.88 7.41 -6.64
N ASN A 21 -1.25 7.05 -5.40
CA ASN A 21 -2.48 6.30 -5.14
C ASN A 21 -3.58 7.22 -4.55
N PRO A 22 -4.68 7.47 -5.27
CA PRO A 22 -5.73 8.39 -4.85
C PRO A 22 -6.62 7.80 -3.74
N ALA A 23 -6.94 8.60 -2.73
CA ALA A 23 -7.93 8.29 -1.71
C ALA A 23 -8.85 9.47 -1.42
N GLY A 24 -10.11 9.13 -1.11
CA GLY A 24 -11.06 10.06 -0.50
C GLY A 24 -10.84 10.10 1.01
N VAL A 25 -10.97 11.28 1.63
CA VAL A 25 -10.92 11.40 3.10
C VAL A 25 -12.04 12.31 3.59
N ILE A 26 -12.83 11.81 4.54
CA ILE A 26 -13.76 12.60 5.34
C ILE A 26 -13.15 12.82 6.73
N THR A 27 -12.73 14.04 7.05
CA THR A 27 -11.97 14.32 8.30
C THR A 27 -12.83 14.46 9.55
N ASN A 28 -14.16 14.60 9.41
CA ASN A 28 -15.13 14.75 10.50
C ASN A 28 -16.37 13.85 10.32
N ALA A 29 -16.16 12.54 10.22
CA ALA A 29 -17.20 11.57 9.88
C ALA A 29 -18.24 11.30 11.00
N ASP A 30 -18.14 11.95 12.16
CA ASP A 30 -19.08 11.81 13.26
C ASP A 30 -20.55 11.96 12.78
N GLY A 31 -21.41 11.02 13.19
CA GLY A 31 -22.83 11.00 12.81
C GLY A 31 -23.14 10.40 11.44
N LEU A 32 -22.14 9.94 10.67
CA LEU A 32 -22.38 9.12 9.47
C LEU A 32 -22.68 7.66 9.86
N SER A 33 -23.74 7.11 9.30
CA SER A 33 -24.02 5.67 9.33
C SER A 33 -23.12 4.90 8.35
N SER A 34 -22.96 3.59 8.57
CA SER A 34 -22.23 2.73 7.62
C SER A 34 -22.83 2.76 6.21
N GLY A 35 -24.16 2.88 6.09
CA GLY A 35 -24.83 2.98 4.79
C GLY A 35 -24.52 4.29 4.05
N GLU A 36 -24.39 5.40 4.77
CA GLU A 36 -23.96 6.67 4.19
C GLU A 36 -22.50 6.63 3.78
N MET A 37 -21.60 6.11 4.64
CA MET A 37 -20.18 5.96 4.29
C MET A 37 -20.00 5.11 3.03
N GLN A 38 -20.72 4.00 2.90
CA GLN A 38 -20.66 3.16 1.70
C GLN A 38 -21.13 3.92 0.45
N ARG A 39 -22.21 4.71 0.56
CA ARG A 39 -22.72 5.53 -0.56
C ARG A 39 -21.73 6.63 -0.94
N ILE A 40 -21.09 7.27 0.03
CA ILE A 40 -20.05 8.29 -0.20
C ILE A 40 -18.84 7.66 -0.89
N ALA A 41 -18.32 6.54 -0.38
CA ALA A 41 -17.18 5.84 -0.98
C ALA A 41 -17.47 5.43 -2.44
N ARG A 42 -18.70 4.96 -2.70
CA ARG A 42 -19.18 4.66 -4.06
C ARG A 42 -19.24 5.90 -4.96
N GLU A 43 -19.71 7.04 -4.44
CA GLU A 43 -19.81 8.29 -5.19
C GLU A 43 -18.42 8.84 -5.55
N LEU A 44 -17.47 8.78 -4.62
CA LEU A 44 -16.09 9.24 -4.85
C LEU A 44 -15.31 8.29 -5.76
N ASN A 45 -15.67 7.00 -5.76
CA ASN A 45 -15.11 5.96 -6.63
C ASN A 45 -13.57 5.91 -6.64
N ASN A 46 -12.94 6.23 -5.50
CA ASN A 46 -11.55 5.89 -5.22
C ASN A 46 -11.46 4.39 -4.87
N SER A 47 -10.26 3.81 -4.92
CA SER A 47 -10.07 2.43 -4.43
C SER A 47 -10.52 2.31 -2.98
N GLU A 48 -10.17 3.31 -2.15
CA GLU A 48 -10.65 3.45 -0.79
C GLU A 48 -10.96 4.91 -0.42
N THR A 49 -11.93 5.06 0.47
CA THR A 49 -12.24 6.31 1.17
C THR A 49 -12.09 6.09 2.68
N ALA A 50 -11.34 6.96 3.34
CA ALA A 50 -11.14 6.96 4.78
C ALA A 50 -12.12 7.92 5.48
N PHE A 51 -12.71 7.46 6.58
CA PHE A 51 -13.66 8.22 7.39
C PHE A 51 -13.09 8.36 8.80
N ILE A 52 -12.79 9.59 9.20
CA ILE A 52 -12.13 9.91 10.47
C ILE A 52 -13.18 10.31 11.50
N PHE A 53 -13.22 9.56 12.60
CA PHE A 53 -14.07 9.77 13.76
C PHE A 53 -13.23 10.22 14.94
N LYS A 54 -13.87 10.91 15.89
CA LYS A 54 -13.27 11.09 17.22
C LYS A 54 -12.99 9.72 17.85
N SER A 55 -11.93 9.67 18.64
CA SER A 55 -11.68 8.49 19.45
C SER A 55 -12.83 8.26 20.45
N ASP A 56 -13.19 7.00 20.64
CA ASP A 56 -14.21 6.55 21.58
C ASP A 56 -13.61 6.01 22.89
N ASN A 57 -12.27 5.97 23.02
CA ASN A 57 -11.57 5.46 24.19
C ASN A 57 -10.24 6.17 24.45
N SER A 58 -9.60 5.90 25.59
CA SER A 58 -8.29 6.46 25.95
C SER A 58 -7.09 5.76 25.30
N GLU A 59 -7.32 4.66 24.58
CA GLU A 59 -6.26 3.82 23.98
C GLU A 59 -5.91 4.23 22.55
N SER A 60 -6.72 5.10 21.93
CA SER A 60 -6.48 5.62 20.59
C SER A 60 -6.74 7.12 20.53
N ASP A 61 -6.00 7.81 19.66
CA ASP A 61 -6.12 9.24 19.42
C ASP A 61 -7.21 9.57 18.38
N VAL A 62 -7.55 8.60 17.53
CA VAL A 62 -8.48 8.75 16.42
C VAL A 62 -9.01 7.39 15.99
N HIS A 63 -10.24 7.33 15.47
CA HIS A 63 -10.80 6.12 14.86
C HIS A 63 -10.99 6.36 13.36
N ILE A 64 -10.50 5.45 12.53
CA ILE A 64 -10.59 5.54 11.07
C ILE A 64 -11.24 4.27 10.51
N ARG A 65 -12.26 4.44 9.68
CA ARG A 65 -12.91 3.36 8.91
C ARG A 65 -12.61 3.54 7.43
N PHE A 66 -12.49 2.44 6.69
CA PHE A 66 -12.10 2.45 5.29
C PHE A 66 -13.14 1.73 4.44
N PHE A 67 -13.56 2.35 3.36
CA PHE A 67 -14.55 1.78 2.46
C PHE A 67 -14.04 1.80 1.03
N THR A 68 -14.13 0.65 0.37
CA THR A 68 -14.12 0.59 -1.09
C THR A 68 -15.48 1.05 -1.64
N PRO A 69 -15.65 1.20 -2.96
CA PRO A 69 -16.96 1.49 -3.54
C PRO A 69 -18.06 0.45 -3.24
N THR A 70 -17.68 -0.75 -2.79
CA THR A 70 -18.62 -1.88 -2.63
C THR A 70 -18.78 -2.40 -1.19
N HIS A 71 -17.74 -2.32 -0.35
CA HIS A 71 -17.76 -2.80 1.03
C HIS A 71 -16.71 -2.10 1.92
N GLU A 72 -16.88 -2.23 3.23
CA GLU A 72 -15.88 -1.81 4.23
C GLU A 72 -14.68 -2.78 4.27
N VAL A 73 -13.47 -2.23 4.44
CA VAL A 73 -12.23 -2.99 4.62
C VAL A 73 -11.59 -2.64 5.97
N PRO A 74 -10.92 -3.60 6.64
CA PRO A 74 -10.43 -3.39 8.01
C PRO A 74 -9.32 -2.34 8.11
N ILE A 75 -8.48 -2.22 7.07
CA ILE A 75 -7.40 -1.24 6.96
C ILE A 75 -6.95 -1.10 5.50
N CYS A 76 -6.47 0.08 5.12
CA CYS A 76 -5.79 0.31 3.84
C CYS A 76 -4.58 1.24 4.03
N GLY A 77 -3.42 0.88 3.44
CA GLY A 77 -2.16 1.60 3.60
C GLY A 77 -2.20 3.03 3.05
N HIS A 78 -2.46 3.20 1.75
CA HIS A 78 -2.47 4.54 1.14
C HIS A 78 -3.58 5.42 1.73
N ALA A 79 -4.76 4.87 2.01
CA ALA A 79 -5.85 5.62 2.63
C ALA A 79 -5.52 6.03 4.08
N THR A 80 -4.70 5.25 4.80
CA THR A 80 -4.18 5.66 6.12
C THR A 80 -3.22 6.84 6.00
N ILE A 81 -2.31 6.81 5.02
CA ILE A 81 -1.43 7.95 4.71
C ILE A 81 -2.25 9.19 4.38
N ALA A 82 -3.22 9.07 3.48
CA ALA A 82 -4.12 10.17 3.11
C ALA A 82 -4.87 10.73 4.33
N ALA A 83 -5.43 9.86 5.18
CA ALA A 83 -6.20 10.28 6.34
C ALA A 83 -5.36 11.04 7.37
N HIS A 84 -4.19 10.51 7.72
CA HIS A 84 -3.30 11.18 8.66
C HIS A 84 -2.64 12.42 8.07
N TYR A 85 -2.35 12.45 6.76
CA TYR A 85 -1.90 13.67 6.08
C TYR A 85 -2.97 14.77 6.15
N ALA A 86 -4.23 14.47 5.81
CA ALA A 86 -5.34 15.42 5.91
C ALA A 86 -5.50 15.95 7.33
N ARG A 87 -5.51 15.04 8.31
CA ARG A 87 -5.62 15.36 9.74
C ARG A 87 -4.46 16.22 10.21
N ALA A 88 -3.23 15.91 9.77
CA ALA A 88 -2.03 16.65 10.14
C ALA A 88 -2.07 18.09 9.60
N VAL A 89 -2.40 18.26 8.32
CA VAL A 89 -2.56 19.56 7.68
C VAL A 89 -3.69 20.38 8.33
N GLU A 90 -4.86 19.78 8.53
CA GLU A 90 -6.03 20.49 9.06
C GLU A 90 -5.83 20.97 10.50
N ASN A 91 -5.06 20.23 11.31
CA ASN A 91 -4.83 20.54 12.72
C ASN A 91 -3.44 21.13 13.00
N SER A 92 -2.61 21.33 11.98
CA SER A 92 -1.22 21.81 12.12
C SER A 92 -0.43 21.00 13.16
N LEU A 93 -0.47 19.67 13.04
CA LEU A 93 0.17 18.78 14.01
C LEU A 93 1.70 18.97 14.02
N ASN A 94 2.31 18.84 15.20
CA ASN A 94 3.75 18.66 15.32
C ASN A 94 4.14 17.21 14.99
N THR A 95 5.44 16.93 14.91
CA THR A 95 5.92 15.55 14.85
C THR A 95 5.42 14.76 16.06
N VAL A 96 4.65 13.70 15.80
CA VAL A 96 3.95 12.95 16.86
C VAL A 96 3.68 11.51 16.40
N LYS A 97 3.74 10.59 17.36
CA LYS A 97 3.23 9.23 17.19
C LYS A 97 1.75 9.21 17.61
N VAL A 98 0.90 8.73 16.73
CA VAL A 98 -0.54 8.64 16.88
C VAL A 98 -0.93 7.17 16.91
N TYR A 99 -1.83 6.79 17.79
CA TYR A 99 -2.47 5.48 17.80
C TYR A 99 -3.86 5.60 17.19
N HIS A 100 -4.08 4.97 16.04
CA HIS A 100 -5.40 4.98 15.39
C HIS A 100 -6.12 3.65 15.59
N LYS A 101 -7.40 3.71 15.91
CA LYS A 101 -8.29 2.55 15.91
C LYS A 101 -8.78 2.30 14.48
N THR A 102 -8.75 1.06 14.04
CA THR A 102 -9.24 0.60 12.73
C THR A 102 -9.99 -0.73 12.89
N GLY A 103 -10.53 -1.28 11.80
CA GLY A 103 -11.08 -2.63 11.80
C GLY A 103 -10.04 -3.73 12.03
N ALA A 104 -8.75 -3.42 11.86
CA ALA A 104 -7.63 -4.33 12.13
C ALA A 104 -7.06 -4.21 13.56
N GLY A 105 -7.60 -3.30 14.40
CA GLY A 105 -7.10 -3.02 15.75
C GLY A 105 -6.52 -1.61 15.90
N ILE A 106 -5.81 -1.38 17.02
CA ILE A 106 -5.15 -0.11 17.30
C ILE A 106 -3.69 -0.19 16.84
N LEU A 107 -3.30 0.69 15.93
CA LEU A 107 -1.97 0.66 15.29
C LEU A 107 -1.25 2.01 15.43
N PRO A 108 0.08 2.01 15.54
CA PRO A 108 0.86 3.24 15.58
C PRO A 108 1.08 3.82 14.18
N VAL A 109 1.00 5.14 14.08
CA VAL A 109 1.36 5.94 12.90
C VAL A 109 2.21 7.11 13.36
N ASP A 110 3.38 7.28 12.77
CA ASP A 110 4.22 8.44 13.03
C ASP A 110 3.94 9.50 11.97
N VAL A 111 3.52 10.68 12.44
CA VAL A 111 3.34 11.88 11.64
C VAL A 111 4.59 12.71 11.81
N ILE A 112 5.36 12.87 10.74
CA ILE A 112 6.59 13.67 10.74
C ILE A 112 6.27 15.03 10.11
N ASN A 113 6.46 16.10 10.87
CA ASN A 113 6.38 17.47 10.36
C ASN A 113 7.80 17.91 9.96
N GLU A 114 8.02 18.06 8.66
CA GLU A 114 9.29 18.46 8.08
C GLU A 114 9.07 19.41 6.89
N ASP A 115 9.89 20.45 6.76
CA ASP A 115 9.86 21.39 5.63
C ASP A 115 8.49 22.02 5.30
N ASN A 116 7.68 22.30 6.33
CA ASN A 116 6.28 22.78 6.21
C ASN A 116 5.35 21.81 5.44
N ASP A 117 5.68 20.52 5.45
CA ASP A 117 4.91 19.43 4.87
C ASP A 117 4.85 18.25 5.86
N TYR A 118 4.16 17.17 5.48
CA TYR A 118 4.02 15.99 6.32
C TYR A 118 4.43 14.72 5.60
N LYS A 119 5.19 13.89 6.30
CA LYS A 119 5.48 12.51 5.93
C LYS A 119 4.82 11.57 6.93
N ILE A 120 4.11 10.56 6.43
CA ILE A 120 3.41 9.59 7.25
C ILE A 120 4.16 8.26 7.23
N ILE A 121 4.43 7.70 8.40
CA ILE A 121 5.10 6.40 8.56
C ILE A 121 4.14 5.44 9.27
N MET A 122 3.97 4.26 8.70
CA MET A 122 3.13 3.19 9.24
C MET A 122 4.00 1.99 9.59
N THR A 123 3.81 1.44 10.79
CA THR A 123 4.32 0.11 11.11
C THR A 123 3.34 -0.94 10.59
N GLN A 124 3.83 -1.90 9.81
CA GLN A 124 3.01 -2.99 9.29
C GLN A 124 2.87 -4.13 10.31
N GLY A 125 1.96 -5.08 10.03
CA GLY A 125 1.74 -6.23 10.89
C GLY A 125 2.86 -7.27 10.79
N SER A 126 2.65 -8.39 11.47
CA SER A 126 3.60 -9.49 11.52
C SER A 126 3.98 -10.00 10.13
N ILE A 127 5.28 -10.24 9.94
CA ILE A 127 5.82 -10.80 8.71
C ILE A 127 5.49 -12.29 8.66
N SER A 128 5.02 -12.77 7.52
CA SER A 128 4.87 -14.20 7.24
C SER A 128 5.33 -14.54 5.82
N PHE A 129 6.03 -15.65 5.71
CA PHE A 129 6.45 -16.27 4.45
C PHE A 129 5.68 -17.57 4.28
N GLU A 130 4.95 -17.71 3.18
CA GLU A 130 4.32 -18.99 2.84
C GLU A 130 5.26 -19.81 1.94
N THR A 131 4.83 -20.99 1.52
CA THR A 131 5.63 -21.87 0.66
C THR A 131 5.92 -21.20 -0.68
N VAL A 132 7.10 -21.47 -1.22
CA VAL A 132 7.47 -21.12 -2.60
C VAL A 132 6.46 -21.74 -3.56
N ILE A 133 6.03 -20.97 -4.57
CA ILE A 133 5.06 -21.42 -5.56
C ILE A 133 5.78 -22.26 -6.59
N GLU A 134 5.30 -23.50 -6.78
CA GLU A 134 5.87 -24.47 -7.72
C GLU A 134 4.77 -25.11 -8.58
N GLY A 135 5.19 -25.89 -9.59
CA GLY A 135 4.31 -26.71 -10.43
C GLY A 135 3.26 -25.88 -11.20
N VAL A 136 2.04 -26.41 -11.28
CA VAL A 136 0.96 -25.85 -12.11
C VAL A 136 0.64 -24.39 -11.77
N ALA A 137 0.76 -24.00 -10.50
CA ALA A 137 0.53 -22.60 -10.11
C ALA A 137 1.59 -21.67 -10.71
N LEU A 138 2.87 -22.07 -10.65
CA LEU A 138 3.98 -21.30 -11.22
C LEU A 138 3.88 -21.23 -12.75
N GLU A 139 3.58 -22.34 -13.41
CA GLU A 139 3.37 -22.40 -14.87
C GLU A 139 2.25 -21.46 -15.33
N ASN A 140 1.16 -21.40 -14.56
CA ASN A 140 0.06 -20.49 -14.85
C ASN A 140 0.43 -19.02 -14.62
N ILE A 141 1.27 -18.71 -13.62
CA ILE A 141 1.80 -17.35 -13.42
C ILE A 141 2.64 -16.94 -14.63
N PHE A 142 3.56 -17.80 -15.08
CA PHE A 142 4.39 -17.53 -16.26
C PHE A 142 3.57 -17.33 -17.52
N THR A 143 2.57 -18.19 -17.73
CA THR A 143 1.63 -18.05 -18.85
C THR A 143 0.83 -16.75 -18.76
N ALA A 144 0.38 -16.37 -17.56
CA ALA A 144 -0.41 -15.15 -17.37
C ALA A 144 0.38 -13.88 -17.67
N PHE A 145 1.65 -13.82 -17.26
CA PHE A 145 2.53 -12.69 -17.51
C PHE A 145 3.23 -12.75 -18.87
N ASN A 146 3.15 -13.88 -19.58
CA ASN A 146 3.92 -14.17 -20.79
C ASN A 146 5.43 -14.01 -20.55
N ILE A 147 5.92 -14.63 -19.48
CA ILE A 147 7.33 -14.65 -19.05
C ILE A 147 7.82 -16.09 -18.87
N SER A 148 9.12 -16.26 -18.69
CA SER A 148 9.80 -17.53 -18.43
C SER A 148 10.76 -17.43 -17.25
N GLU A 149 11.31 -18.57 -16.81
CA GLU A 149 12.34 -18.59 -15.76
C GLU A 149 13.56 -17.74 -16.10
N ASN A 150 13.91 -17.62 -17.38
CA ASN A 150 15.06 -16.82 -17.82
C ASN A 150 14.88 -15.31 -17.57
N ASP A 151 13.63 -14.86 -17.42
CA ASP A 151 13.27 -13.47 -17.16
C ASP A 151 13.34 -13.12 -15.66
N LEU A 152 13.43 -14.12 -14.77
CA LEU A 152 13.43 -13.94 -13.32
C LEU A 152 14.84 -13.71 -12.75
N LEU A 153 14.95 -12.92 -11.69
CA LEU A 153 16.20 -12.78 -10.94
C LEU A 153 16.69 -14.14 -10.41
N GLU A 154 18.01 -14.35 -10.42
CA GLU A 154 18.62 -15.53 -9.80
C GLU A 154 18.44 -15.50 -8.29
N ASP A 155 18.30 -16.67 -7.66
CA ASP A 155 18.07 -16.85 -6.22
C ASP A 155 16.85 -16.07 -5.66
N CYS A 156 15.90 -15.72 -6.53
CA CYS A 156 14.70 -14.94 -6.19
C CYS A 156 13.43 -15.80 -6.38
N PRO A 157 13.06 -16.65 -5.42
CA PRO A 157 11.93 -17.58 -5.58
C PRO A 157 10.58 -16.87 -5.66
N VAL A 158 9.68 -17.35 -6.50
CA VAL A 158 8.29 -16.86 -6.54
C VAL A 158 7.57 -17.32 -5.27
N GLN A 159 7.24 -16.40 -4.38
CA GLN A 159 6.76 -16.74 -3.03
C GLN A 159 5.70 -15.77 -2.53
N ILE A 160 4.75 -16.27 -1.74
CA ILE A 160 3.76 -15.43 -1.05
C ILE A 160 4.37 -14.88 0.25
N VAL A 161 4.31 -13.57 0.41
CA VAL A 161 4.80 -12.86 1.60
C VAL A 161 3.74 -11.87 2.08
N SER A 162 3.61 -11.72 3.40
CA SER A 162 2.61 -10.84 4.01
C SER A 162 3.19 -10.05 5.17
N THR A 163 2.68 -8.85 5.36
CA THR A 163 2.76 -8.05 6.61
C THR A 163 1.35 -7.61 7.05
N GLY A 164 0.33 -8.37 6.63
CA GLY A 164 -1.09 -8.12 6.90
C GLY A 164 -1.98 -8.56 5.74
N HIS A 165 -1.61 -8.22 4.51
CA HIS A 165 -2.30 -8.67 3.29
C HIS A 165 -1.31 -9.23 2.28
N SER A 166 -1.33 -10.56 2.08
CA SER A 166 -0.33 -11.29 1.31
C SER A 166 -0.25 -10.87 -0.17
N LYS A 167 0.95 -11.00 -0.73
CA LYS A 167 1.28 -10.78 -2.15
C LYS A 167 2.27 -11.85 -2.62
N VAL A 168 2.11 -12.27 -3.87
CA VAL A 168 3.13 -13.06 -4.59
C VAL A 168 4.26 -12.14 -5.01
N MET A 169 5.48 -12.45 -4.62
CA MET A 169 6.70 -11.74 -5.03
C MET A 169 7.26 -12.39 -6.29
N ILE A 170 7.49 -11.60 -7.34
CA ILE A 170 8.02 -12.06 -8.63
C ILE A 170 9.13 -11.10 -9.06
N GLY A 171 10.39 -11.48 -8.82
CA GLY A 171 11.55 -10.66 -9.17
C GLY A 171 12.00 -10.90 -10.62
N MET A 172 12.05 -9.85 -11.44
CA MET A 172 12.45 -9.88 -12.84
C MET A 172 13.79 -9.19 -13.08
N LYS A 173 14.49 -9.61 -14.15
CA LYS A 173 15.78 -9.03 -14.56
C LYS A 173 15.63 -7.70 -15.31
N ASN A 174 14.57 -7.53 -16.09
CA ASN A 174 14.46 -6.44 -17.08
C ASN A 174 13.32 -5.47 -16.74
N SER A 175 13.68 -4.20 -16.53
CA SER A 175 12.75 -3.10 -16.22
C SER A 175 11.92 -2.63 -17.42
N GLU A 176 12.42 -2.75 -18.65
CA GLU A 176 11.63 -2.50 -19.86
C GLU A 176 10.51 -3.53 -20.00
N LEU A 177 10.82 -4.82 -19.78
CA LEU A 177 9.83 -5.88 -19.79
C LEU A 177 8.78 -5.66 -18.70
N LEU A 178 9.20 -5.28 -17.49
CA LEU A 178 8.28 -4.95 -16.38
C LEU A 178 7.24 -3.92 -16.81
N ASN A 179 7.68 -2.82 -17.43
CA ASN A 179 6.82 -1.74 -17.87
C ASN A 179 5.92 -2.11 -19.06
N GLN A 180 6.29 -3.15 -19.81
CA GLN A 180 5.51 -3.65 -20.95
C GLN A 180 4.55 -4.79 -20.58
N LEU A 181 4.58 -5.33 -19.35
CA LEU A 181 3.69 -6.42 -18.96
C LEU A 181 2.22 -6.05 -19.20
N ASN A 182 1.52 -6.95 -19.88
CA ASN A 182 0.08 -6.89 -20.11
C ASN A 182 -0.52 -8.26 -19.76
N PRO A 183 -0.69 -8.58 -18.47
CA PRO A 183 -1.01 -9.91 -18.04
C PRO A 183 -2.44 -10.33 -18.39
N ASN A 184 -2.65 -11.63 -18.53
CA ASN A 184 -3.97 -12.22 -18.64
C ASN A 184 -4.68 -12.18 -17.27
N MET A 185 -5.55 -11.18 -17.08
CA MET A 185 -6.25 -10.93 -15.82
C MET A 185 -7.17 -12.10 -15.40
N ASP A 186 -7.80 -12.78 -16.36
CA ASP A 186 -8.65 -13.94 -16.07
C ASP A 186 -7.82 -15.12 -15.55
N LEU A 187 -6.62 -15.32 -16.11
CA LEU A 187 -5.72 -16.37 -15.64
C LEU A 187 -5.15 -16.04 -14.27
N LEU A 188 -4.75 -14.79 -14.01
CA LEU A 188 -4.34 -14.36 -12.67
C LEU A 188 -5.45 -14.56 -11.63
N THR A 189 -6.71 -14.27 -11.98
CA THR A 189 -7.86 -14.52 -11.11
C THR A 189 -8.02 -16.01 -10.79
N LYS A 190 -7.84 -16.90 -11.78
CA LYS A 190 -7.85 -18.36 -11.56
C LYS A 190 -6.70 -18.80 -10.66
N VAL A 191 -5.50 -18.29 -10.88
CA VAL A 191 -4.32 -18.57 -10.04
C VAL A 191 -4.57 -18.13 -8.61
N SER A 192 -5.17 -16.95 -8.38
CA SER A 192 -5.52 -16.48 -7.03
C SER A 192 -6.41 -17.47 -6.28
N GLY A 193 -7.36 -18.12 -6.97
CA GLY A 193 -8.19 -19.17 -6.38
C GLY A 193 -7.42 -20.45 -6.02
N LEU A 194 -6.33 -20.76 -6.72
CA LEU A 194 -5.48 -21.92 -6.44
C LEU A 194 -4.54 -21.69 -5.25
N ILE A 195 -3.98 -20.49 -5.14
CA ILE A 195 -2.94 -20.17 -4.14
C ILE A 195 -3.46 -19.36 -2.94
N ASN A 196 -4.74 -19.00 -2.93
CA ASN A 196 -5.36 -18.18 -1.91
C ASN A 196 -4.65 -16.82 -1.66
N CYS A 197 -4.09 -16.23 -2.74
CA CYS A 197 -3.47 -14.92 -2.72
C CYS A 197 -3.96 -14.10 -3.91
N ASN A 198 -4.48 -12.90 -3.63
CA ASN A 198 -5.19 -12.10 -4.62
C ASN A 198 -4.30 -11.08 -5.35
N GLY A 199 -3.01 -11.00 -5.02
CA GLY A 199 -2.15 -9.95 -5.53
C GLY A 199 -0.79 -10.46 -5.99
N PHE A 200 -0.39 -10.04 -7.18
CA PHE A 200 0.88 -10.39 -7.80
C PHE A 200 1.74 -9.13 -7.90
N TYR A 201 2.84 -9.10 -7.15
CA TYR A 201 3.79 -8.01 -7.15
C TYR A 201 5.02 -8.39 -7.98
N VAL A 202 5.09 -7.82 -9.17
CA VAL A 202 6.20 -8.03 -10.09
C VAL A 202 7.15 -6.86 -9.95
N PHE A 203 8.43 -7.12 -9.73
CA PHE A 203 9.40 -6.07 -9.46
C PHE A 203 10.74 -6.33 -10.15
N THR A 204 11.53 -5.27 -10.29
CA THR A 204 12.93 -5.33 -10.74
C THR A 204 13.79 -4.61 -9.71
N MET A 205 15.08 -4.95 -9.69
CA MET A 205 16.07 -4.37 -8.77
C MET A 205 17.12 -3.60 -9.55
N ASN A 206 17.31 -2.33 -9.20
CA ASN A 206 18.44 -1.52 -9.66
C ASN A 206 19.71 -1.85 -8.87
N ALA A 207 20.83 -1.23 -9.26
CA ALA A 207 22.07 -1.31 -8.49
C ALA A 207 21.86 -0.85 -7.03
N PRO A 208 22.54 -1.47 -6.04
CA PRO A 208 22.34 -1.18 -4.62
C PRO A 208 22.52 0.29 -4.22
N ASP A 209 23.38 1.03 -4.93
CA ASP A 209 23.68 2.44 -4.63
C ASP A 209 22.71 3.43 -5.33
N SER A 210 21.70 2.93 -6.03
CA SER A 210 20.68 3.75 -6.68
C SER A 210 19.74 4.40 -5.65
N ASP A 211 19.31 5.65 -5.89
CA ASP A 211 18.31 6.31 -5.04
C ASP A 211 16.97 5.54 -5.03
N ILE A 212 16.61 4.95 -6.17
CA ILE A 212 15.49 4.02 -6.30
C ILE A 212 16.05 2.62 -6.50
N LEU A 213 15.83 1.74 -5.52
CA LEU A 213 16.27 0.36 -5.57
C LEU A 213 15.29 -0.52 -6.35
N ILE A 214 13.99 -0.28 -6.18
CA ILE A 214 12.94 -1.15 -6.70
C ILE A 214 12.04 -0.38 -7.68
N HIS A 215 11.73 -1.01 -8.80
CA HIS A 215 10.58 -0.65 -9.63
C HIS A 215 9.60 -1.81 -9.62
N GLY A 216 8.32 -1.55 -9.36
CA GLY A 216 7.32 -2.59 -9.22
C GLY A 216 5.98 -2.27 -9.89
N ARG A 217 5.18 -3.32 -10.03
CA ARG A 217 3.79 -3.29 -10.51
C ARG A 217 2.96 -4.28 -9.71
N MET A 218 1.74 -3.91 -9.36
CA MET A 218 0.86 -4.72 -8.53
C MET A 218 -0.46 -5.01 -9.23
N PHE A 219 -0.72 -6.29 -9.47
CA PHE A 219 -1.93 -6.76 -10.15
C PHE A 219 -2.81 -7.53 -9.18
N ALA A 220 -4.11 -7.19 -9.11
CA ALA A 220 -5.05 -7.82 -8.18
C ALA A 220 -6.44 -8.10 -8.79
N PRO A 221 -6.53 -8.68 -10.01
CA PRO A 221 -7.81 -8.75 -10.73
C PRO A 221 -8.88 -9.55 -9.99
N ALA A 222 -8.48 -10.49 -9.11
CA ALA A 222 -9.40 -11.29 -8.31
C ALA A 222 -10.28 -10.47 -7.34
N ILE A 223 -9.86 -9.24 -6.99
CA ILE A 223 -10.62 -8.30 -6.16
C ILE A 223 -11.17 -7.11 -6.95
N GLY A 224 -11.15 -7.19 -8.29
CA GLY A 224 -11.67 -6.14 -9.18
C GLY A 224 -10.71 -4.99 -9.44
N ILE A 225 -9.44 -5.09 -9.01
CA ILE A 225 -8.40 -4.09 -9.25
C ILE A 225 -7.38 -4.68 -10.22
N ASN A 226 -7.47 -4.31 -11.50
CA ASN A 226 -6.55 -4.83 -12.51
C ASN A 226 -5.09 -4.49 -12.17
N GLU A 227 -4.81 -3.23 -11.86
CA GLU A 227 -3.49 -2.77 -11.42
C GLU A 227 -3.64 -1.64 -10.40
N ASP A 228 -2.99 -1.77 -9.24
CA ASP A 228 -2.98 -0.76 -8.18
C ASP A 228 -1.80 0.20 -8.38
N PRO A 229 -1.98 1.54 -8.29
CA PRO A 229 -0.90 2.49 -8.55
C PRO A 229 0.31 2.37 -7.64
N VAL A 230 0.08 2.31 -6.32
CA VAL A 230 1.16 2.22 -5.32
C VAL A 230 0.67 1.45 -4.11
N THR A 231 1.29 0.30 -3.84
CA THR A 231 0.77 -0.69 -2.88
C THR A 231 1.72 -0.87 -1.71
N GLY A 232 1.39 -0.29 -0.55
CA GLY A 232 2.17 -0.46 0.69
C GLY A 232 2.24 -1.91 1.16
N ASN A 233 1.14 -2.67 1.02
CA ASN A 233 1.07 -4.11 1.35
C ASN A 233 1.79 -5.01 0.31
N ALA A 234 2.50 -4.44 -0.66
CA ALA A 234 3.38 -5.18 -1.57
C ALA A 234 4.84 -4.78 -1.36
N ASN A 235 5.11 -3.47 -1.34
CA ASN A 235 6.45 -2.93 -1.11
C ASN A 235 7.01 -3.23 0.28
N GLY A 236 6.18 -3.18 1.31
CA GLY A 236 6.60 -3.52 2.66
C GLY A 236 7.03 -4.98 2.82
N PRO A 237 6.17 -5.97 2.50
CA PRO A 237 6.57 -7.38 2.53
C PRO A 237 7.73 -7.69 1.57
N LEU A 238 7.88 -6.96 0.45
CA LEU A 238 9.07 -7.08 -0.40
C LEU A 238 10.35 -6.75 0.39
N GLY A 239 10.34 -5.72 1.23
CA GLY A 239 11.48 -5.41 2.08
C GLY A 239 11.89 -6.59 2.96
N ALA A 240 10.93 -7.24 3.62
CA ALA A 240 11.20 -8.43 4.42
C ALA A 240 11.73 -9.60 3.55
N TYR A 241 11.14 -9.80 2.37
CA TYR A 241 11.57 -10.80 1.39
C TYR A 241 13.01 -10.63 0.93
N LEU A 242 13.45 -9.39 0.67
CA LEU A 242 14.83 -9.10 0.26
C LEU A 242 15.85 -9.49 1.34
N ILE A 243 15.51 -9.28 2.63
CA ILE A 243 16.35 -9.69 3.76
C ILE A 243 16.37 -11.20 3.91
N HIS A 244 15.20 -11.82 3.94
CA HIS A 244 15.05 -13.26 4.15
C HIS A 244 15.82 -14.10 3.12
N HIS A 245 15.76 -13.71 1.84
CA HIS A 245 16.49 -14.38 0.75
C HIS A 245 17.88 -13.83 0.50
N ARG A 246 18.37 -12.90 1.33
CA ARG A 246 19.72 -12.31 1.24
C ARG A 246 20.02 -11.67 -0.12
N LEU A 247 18.99 -11.07 -0.73
CA LEU A 247 19.06 -10.41 -2.03
C LEU A 247 19.72 -9.02 -1.94
N VAL A 248 19.93 -8.52 -0.72
CA VAL A 248 20.55 -7.21 -0.46
C VAL A 248 21.57 -7.34 0.67
N LYS A 249 22.57 -6.44 0.66
CA LYS A 249 23.54 -6.31 1.75
C LYS A 249 22.95 -5.40 2.83
N HIS A 250 23.21 -5.73 4.09
CA HIS A 250 22.80 -4.93 5.24
C HIS A 250 23.77 -5.12 6.42
N ASP A 251 23.68 -4.22 7.40
CA ASP A 251 24.51 -4.24 8.62
C ASP A 251 23.90 -5.04 9.78
N ASN A 252 22.81 -5.77 9.50
CA ASN A 252 22.06 -6.58 10.46
C ASN A 252 21.32 -5.78 11.54
N THR A 253 21.06 -4.48 11.29
CA THR A 253 20.26 -3.64 12.20
C THR A 253 19.05 -3.02 11.50
N LEU A 254 19.27 -2.36 10.37
CA LEU A 254 18.22 -1.67 9.62
C LEU A 254 18.59 -1.68 8.14
N PHE A 255 17.62 -2.07 7.31
CA PHE A 255 17.70 -1.89 5.86
C PHE A 255 16.64 -0.89 5.42
N SER A 256 16.99 0.01 4.52
CA SER A 256 16.08 1.03 4.00
C SER A 256 16.27 1.21 2.51
N PHE A 257 15.18 1.34 1.77
CA PHE A 257 15.21 1.61 0.33
C PHE A 257 13.97 2.36 -0.12
N LYS A 258 14.05 2.95 -1.31
CA LYS A 258 12.90 3.50 -2.02
C LYS A 258 12.46 2.58 -3.14
N ALA A 259 11.15 2.46 -3.31
CA ALA A 259 10.53 1.78 -4.42
C ALA A 259 9.62 2.72 -5.20
N VAL A 260 9.65 2.60 -6.52
CA VAL A 260 8.74 3.25 -7.45
C VAL A 260 7.69 2.24 -7.92
N GLN A 261 6.44 2.67 -8.01
CA GLN A 261 5.34 1.91 -8.59
C GLN A 261 4.43 2.84 -9.39
N GLY A 262 3.72 2.29 -10.39
CA GLY A 262 2.67 3.01 -11.11
C GLY A 262 3.14 3.78 -12.36
N GLU A 263 4.41 3.63 -12.75
CA GLU A 263 5.00 4.27 -13.95
C GLU A 263 4.21 3.90 -15.21
N ALA A 264 3.97 2.60 -15.44
CA ALA A 264 3.28 2.09 -16.63
C ALA A 264 1.85 2.64 -16.79
N ILE A 265 1.16 2.92 -15.67
CA ILE A 265 -0.20 3.46 -15.66
C ILE A 265 -0.25 4.98 -15.42
N LYS A 266 0.90 5.66 -15.48
CA LYS A 266 1.04 7.12 -15.31
C LYS A 266 0.51 7.65 -13.98
N ARG A 267 0.64 6.84 -12.92
CA ARG A 267 0.30 7.15 -11.53
C ARG A 267 1.49 6.87 -10.61
N GLU A 268 2.65 7.31 -11.05
CA GLU A 268 3.92 7.10 -10.35
C GLU A 268 3.84 7.59 -8.91
N GLY A 269 4.29 6.76 -7.98
CA GLY A 269 4.56 7.15 -6.61
C GLY A 269 5.76 6.41 -6.03
N ILE A 270 6.30 6.98 -4.97
CA ILE A 270 7.49 6.53 -4.27
C ILE A 270 7.10 6.18 -2.84
N ILE A 271 7.51 4.98 -2.42
CA ILE A 271 7.37 4.51 -1.05
C ILE A 271 8.76 4.27 -0.46
N ASP A 272 8.98 4.79 0.73
CA ASP A 272 10.16 4.44 1.52
C ASP A 272 9.81 3.19 2.35
N VAL A 273 10.65 2.18 2.30
CA VAL A 273 10.50 0.95 3.08
C VAL A 273 11.67 0.84 4.03
N GLN A 274 11.37 0.55 5.30
CA GLN A 274 12.35 0.29 6.34
C GLN A 274 12.08 -1.08 6.95
N VAL A 275 13.14 -1.87 7.08
CA VAL A 275 13.07 -3.23 7.65
C VAL A 275 14.07 -3.29 8.80
N LYS A 276 13.55 -3.44 10.02
CA LYS A 276 14.38 -3.74 11.18
C LYS A 276 14.83 -5.19 11.10
N ILE A 277 16.10 -5.44 11.36
CA ILE A 277 16.71 -6.77 11.20
C ILE A 277 17.21 -7.25 12.57
N CYS A 278 16.94 -8.52 12.87
CA CYS A 278 17.43 -9.18 14.07
C CYS A 278 17.89 -10.59 13.69
N ASN A 279 19.11 -10.96 14.06
CA ASN A 279 19.69 -12.28 13.75
C ASN A 279 19.63 -12.68 12.26
N GLN A 280 19.92 -11.74 11.36
CA GLN A 280 19.88 -11.91 9.89
C GLN A 280 18.47 -12.12 9.30
N GLU A 281 17.42 -11.94 10.10
CA GLU A 281 16.03 -12.08 9.66
C GLU A 281 15.26 -10.76 9.85
N PRO A 282 14.23 -10.50 9.02
CA PRO A 282 13.41 -9.30 9.15
C PRO A 282 12.49 -9.42 10.37
N GLU A 283 12.49 -8.40 11.23
CA GLU A 283 11.74 -8.36 12.49
C GLU A 283 10.50 -7.45 12.39
N GLU A 284 10.65 -6.27 11.79
CA GLU A 284 9.57 -5.28 11.68
C GLU A 284 9.69 -4.54 10.35
N VAL A 285 8.56 -4.31 9.69
CA VAL A 285 8.49 -3.51 8.48
C VAL A 285 7.74 -2.21 8.76
N ARG A 286 8.33 -1.09 8.33
CA ARG A 286 7.68 0.21 8.29
C ARG A 286 7.69 0.73 6.87
N ILE A 287 6.60 1.36 6.47
CA ILE A 287 6.48 2.05 5.19
C ILE A 287 6.23 3.53 5.44
N ALA A 288 6.78 4.38 4.60
CA ALA A 288 6.52 5.81 4.64
C ALA A 288 6.17 6.37 3.27
N GLY A 289 5.33 7.39 3.28
CA GLY A 289 4.92 8.09 2.07
C GLY A 289 4.62 9.54 2.33
N ASN A 290 4.92 10.36 1.33
CA ASN A 290 4.38 11.71 1.20
C ASN A 290 2.95 11.63 0.68
N ALA A 291 2.20 12.73 0.79
CA ALA A 291 0.91 12.85 0.13
C ALA A 291 0.70 14.31 -0.32
N VAL A 292 -0.29 14.52 -1.19
CA VAL A 292 -0.67 15.86 -1.65
C VAL A 292 -2.18 15.98 -1.76
N ILE A 293 -2.73 17.08 -1.23
CA ILE A 293 -4.15 17.40 -1.41
C ILE A 293 -4.36 17.88 -2.86
N VAL A 294 -5.14 17.10 -3.63
CA VAL A 294 -5.55 17.47 -4.98
C VAL A 294 -6.56 18.61 -4.90
N PHE A 295 -7.65 18.38 -4.18
CA PHE A 295 -8.68 19.36 -3.84
C PHE A 295 -9.30 19.06 -2.47
N LYS A 296 -9.98 20.07 -1.92
CA LYS A 296 -10.84 19.96 -0.73
C LYS A 296 -12.18 20.62 -1.01
N SER A 297 -13.25 20.07 -0.45
CA SER A 297 -14.61 20.58 -0.58
C SER A 297 -15.43 20.28 0.67
N ASP A 298 -16.66 20.79 0.69
CA ASP A 298 -17.67 20.43 1.66
C ASP A 298 -18.72 19.52 1.01
N LEU A 299 -19.00 18.37 1.62
CA LEU A 299 -20.10 17.48 1.28
C LEU A 299 -21.31 17.83 2.15
N LEU A 300 -22.45 18.10 1.49
CA LEU A 300 -23.72 18.42 2.14
C LEU A 300 -24.66 17.21 2.03
N LEU A 301 -25.21 16.77 3.15
CA LEU A 301 -26.19 15.68 3.24
C LEU A 301 -27.42 16.15 4.01
N ASP A 302 -28.60 15.74 3.55
CA ASP A 302 -29.87 16.03 4.22
C ASP A 302 -30.07 15.26 5.54
#